data_AF-A0A7S0AF03-F1
#
_entry.id   AF-A0A7S0AF03-F1
#
_cell.length_a   1.000
_cell.length_b   1.000
_cell.length_c   1.000
_cell.angle_alpha   90.00
_cell.angle_beta   90.00
_cell.angle_gamma   90.00
#
_symmetry.space_group_name_H-M   'P 1'
#
loop_
_entity.id
_entity.type
_entity.pdbx_description
1 polymer ?
#
loop_
_entity_poly.entity_id
_entity_poly.type
_entity_poly.pdbx_seq_one_letter_code
_entity_poly.pdbx_strand_id
1 'polypeptide(L)'
;VNAQSNFDHMGNSMVTLLHVGTGQGWIDVMLAIVSSVGVNKQPRPNSRVYLSLLIVTFVALSNFVLLNLCIGVLIDSYMAARHEFDGVDLLSWEERHWVTLQRRVFFEPKLVLPPEAAL
;
A
#
# COMPACT_ATOMS: atom_id res chain seq x y z
N VAL A 1 27.01 -7.48 -24.92
CA VAL A 1 25.73 -8.17 -24.64
C VAL A 1 24.70 -7.11 -24.29
N ASN A 2 23.47 -7.18 -24.82
CA ASN A 2 22.41 -6.21 -24.52
C ASN A 2 21.92 -6.37 -23.07
N ALA A 3 21.50 -5.29 -22.42
CA ALA A 3 20.90 -5.34 -21.10
C ALA A 3 19.54 -6.06 -21.17
N GLN A 4 19.20 -6.82 -20.13
CA GLN A 4 17.88 -7.48 -20.04
C GLN A 4 16.77 -6.42 -19.88
N SER A 5 16.97 -5.47 -18.98
CA SER A 5 16.10 -4.31 -18.79
C SER A 5 16.49 -3.21 -19.78
N ASN A 6 15.74 -3.07 -20.88
CA ASN A 6 15.98 -2.09 -21.93
C ASN A 6 14.66 -1.52 -22.50
N PHE A 7 14.79 -0.52 -23.37
CA PHE A 7 13.67 0.19 -23.98
C PHE A 7 13.57 -0.02 -25.51
N ASP A 8 14.01 -1.19 -25.99
CA ASP A 8 14.07 -1.47 -27.45
C ASP A 8 12.66 -1.73 -28.05
N HIS A 9 11.76 -2.32 -27.25
CA HIS A 9 10.39 -2.65 -27.64
C HIS A 9 9.40 -2.24 -26.56
N MET A 10 8.13 -2.01 -26.94
CA MET A 10 7.09 -1.59 -26.01
C MET A 10 6.89 -2.59 -24.85
N GLY A 11 6.86 -3.89 -25.13
CA GLY A 11 6.72 -4.92 -24.11
C GLY A 11 7.86 -4.93 -23.09
N ASN A 12 9.11 -4.89 -23.56
CA ASN A 12 10.26 -4.85 -22.66
C ASN A 12 10.35 -3.53 -21.89
N SER A 13 9.91 -2.43 -22.52
CA SER A 13 9.81 -1.13 -21.85
C SER A 13 8.81 -1.17 -20.70
N MET A 14 7.64 -1.78 -20.88
CA MET A 14 6.66 -1.94 -19.81
C MET A 14 7.19 -2.78 -18.66
N VAL A 15 7.85 -3.91 -18.95
CA VAL A 15 8.47 -4.77 -17.91
C VAL A 15 9.59 -4.02 -17.19
N THR A 16 10.42 -3.29 -17.92
CA THR A 16 11.50 -2.47 -17.35
C THR A 16 10.93 -1.38 -16.44
N LEU A 17 9.88 -0.67 -16.86
CA LEU A 17 9.21 0.34 -16.04
C LEU A 17 8.54 -0.26 -14.80
N LEU A 18 7.92 -1.44 -14.92
CA LEU A 18 7.34 -2.13 -13.77
C LEU A 18 8.42 -2.49 -12.75
N HIS A 19 9.54 -3.06 -13.19
CA HIS A 19 10.68 -3.42 -12.33
C HIS A 19 11.28 -2.19 -11.66
N VAL A 20 11.52 -1.12 -12.43
CA VAL A 20 12.02 0.16 -11.90
C VAL A 20 11.02 0.78 -10.91
N GLY A 21 9.72 0.69 -11.20
CA GLY A 21 8.63 1.24 -10.39
C GLY A 21 8.46 0.56 -9.03
N THR A 22 8.82 -0.73 -8.91
CA THR A 22 8.87 -1.44 -7.62
C THR A 22 10.13 -1.11 -6.79
N GLY A 23 11.03 -0.28 -7.33
CA GLY A 23 12.27 0.14 -6.64
C GLY A 23 13.39 -0.90 -6.68
N GLN A 24 13.27 -1.95 -7.50
CA GLN A 24 14.32 -2.95 -7.70
C GLN A 24 15.10 -2.67 -8.98
N GLY A 25 16.44 -2.78 -8.94
CA GLY A 25 17.29 -2.63 -10.14
C GLY A 25 17.24 -1.26 -10.83
N TRP A 26 16.57 -0.25 -10.25
CA TRP A 26 16.39 1.06 -10.88
C TRP A 26 17.69 1.84 -11.04
N ILE A 27 18.66 1.61 -10.16
CA ILE A 27 19.99 2.23 -10.24
C ILE A 27 20.72 1.76 -11.49
N ASP A 28 20.69 0.46 -11.80
CA ASP A 28 21.37 -0.09 -12.98
C ASP A 28 20.76 0.44 -14.27
N VAL A 29 19.43 0.52 -14.33
CA VAL A 29 18.70 1.12 -15.46
C VAL A 29 19.02 2.61 -15.58
N MET A 30 19.05 3.35 -14.46
CA MET A 30 19.42 4.76 -14.44
C MET A 30 20.85 4.97 -14.95
N LEU A 31 21.81 4.18 -14.47
CA LEU A 31 23.22 4.27 -14.88
C LEU A 31 23.39 3.93 -16.37
N ALA A 32 22.66 2.94 -16.88
CA ALA A 32 22.64 2.60 -18.30
C ALA A 32 22.10 3.76 -19.15
N ILE A 33 21.03 4.43 -18.70
CA ILE A 33 20.45 5.60 -19.37
C ILE A 33 21.40 6.79 -19.34
N VAL A 34 21.98 7.11 -18.18
CA VAL A 34 22.93 8.23 -18.02
C VAL A 34 24.19 8.02 -18.87
N SER A 35 24.62 6.76 -19.02
CA SER A 35 25.79 6.42 -19.83
C SER A 35 25.48 6.32 -21.33
N SER A 36 24.23 6.51 -21.75
CA SER A 36 23.83 6.42 -23.16
C SER A 36 24.38 7.59 -24.00
N VAL A 37 24.79 7.28 -25.23
CA VAL A 37 25.43 8.26 -26.12
C VAL A 37 24.74 8.31 -27.49
N GLY A 38 24.41 7.14 -28.05
CA GLY A 38 23.71 6.98 -29.31
C GLY A 38 23.67 5.52 -29.75
N VAL A 39 22.90 5.22 -30.80
CA VAL A 39 22.79 3.87 -31.35
C VAL A 39 24.14 3.41 -31.89
N ASN A 40 24.51 2.15 -31.61
CA ASN A 40 25.79 1.54 -32.01
C ASN A 40 27.04 2.28 -31.49
N LYS A 41 26.92 3.06 -30.41
CA LYS A 41 28.07 3.69 -29.72
C LYS A 41 28.23 3.07 -28.34
N GLN A 42 29.49 2.85 -27.95
CA GLN A 42 29.79 2.36 -26.61
C GLN A 42 29.33 3.38 -25.55
N PRO A 43 28.70 2.93 -24.44
CA PRO A 43 28.32 3.81 -23.34
C PRO A 43 29.52 4.59 -22.82
N ARG A 44 29.30 5.86 -22.49
CA ARG A 44 30.30 6.71 -21.84
C ARG A 44 29.77 7.17 -20.50
N PRO A 45 30.52 6.99 -19.40
CA PRO A 45 30.06 7.38 -18.08
C PRO A 45 29.73 8.88 -18.06
N ASN A 46 28.64 9.24 -17.39
CA ASN A 46 28.18 10.62 -17.19
C ASN A 46 27.93 11.43 -18.48
N SER A 47 27.64 10.76 -19.61
CA SER A 47 27.32 11.42 -20.89
C SER A 47 26.04 12.25 -20.82
N ARG A 48 24.99 11.74 -20.16
CA ARG A 48 23.66 12.35 -20.10
C ARG A 48 23.10 12.37 -18.69
N VAL A 49 23.84 12.99 -17.76
CA VAL A 49 23.47 13.04 -16.32
C VAL A 49 22.08 13.64 -16.09
N TYR A 50 21.63 14.58 -16.92
CA TYR A 50 20.29 15.18 -16.82
C TYR A 50 19.13 14.16 -16.93
N LEU A 51 19.34 13.00 -17.58
CA LEU A 51 18.34 11.95 -17.66
C LEU A 51 18.14 11.18 -16.34
N SER A 52 19.08 11.29 -15.39
CA SER A 52 18.91 10.69 -14.06
C SER A 52 17.67 11.23 -13.34
N LEU A 53 17.37 12.52 -13.51
CA LEU A 53 16.20 13.16 -12.91
C LEU A 53 14.89 12.53 -13.40
N LEU A 54 14.81 12.10 -14.66
CA LEU A 54 13.63 11.45 -15.20
C LEU A 54 13.36 10.11 -14.48
N ILE A 55 14.40 9.31 -14.23
CA ILE A 55 14.25 8.03 -13.55
C ILE A 55 13.98 8.21 -12.06
N VAL A 56 14.68 9.13 -11.39
CA VAL A 56 14.46 9.41 -9.96
C VAL A 56 13.03 9.91 -9.71
N THR A 57 12.55 10.85 -10.52
CA THR A 57 11.17 11.35 -10.40
C THR A 57 10.14 10.28 -10.70
N PHE A 58 10.36 9.44 -11.72
CA PHE A 58 9.51 8.29 -12.00
C PHE A 58 9.43 7.31 -10.83
N VAL A 59 10.56 6.94 -10.23
CA VAL A 59 10.61 6.02 -9.08
C VAL A 59 9.90 6.63 -7.86
N ALA A 60 10.14 7.92 -7.58
CA ALA A 60 9.51 8.61 -6.45
C ALA A 60 7.99 8.68 -6.60
N LEU A 61 7.50 9.10 -7.77
CA LEU A 61 6.07 9.18 -8.06
C LEU A 61 5.41 7.80 -8.05
N SER A 62 6.04 6.80 -8.69
CA SER A 62 5.51 5.44 -8.73
C SER A 62 5.39 4.84 -7.34
N ASN A 63 6.41 5.00 -6.51
CA ASN A 63 6.38 4.45 -5.15
C ASN A 63 5.35 5.18 -4.28
N PHE A 64 5.20 6.50 -4.41
CA PHE A 64 4.15 7.24 -3.71
C PHE A 64 2.75 6.74 -4.10
N VAL A 65 2.49 6.54 -5.38
CA VAL A 65 1.20 6.01 -5.87
C VAL A 65 0.98 4.57 -5.43
N LEU A 66 1.99 3.69 -5.57
CA LEU A 66 1.87 2.27 -5.22
C LEU A 66 1.65 2.07 -3.72
N LEU A 67 2.38 2.80 -2.86
CA LEU A 67 2.20 2.72 -1.41
C LEU A 67 0.81 3.23 -1.00
N ASN A 68 0.39 4.38 -1.51
CA ASN A 68 -0.90 4.96 -1.18
C ASN A 68 -2.07 4.08 -1.66
N LEU A 69 -1.97 3.51 -2.87
CA LEU A 69 -2.95 2.57 -3.38
C LEU A 69 -2.97 1.27 -2.56
N CYS A 70 -1.81 0.72 -2.22
CA CYS A 70 -1.69 -0.50 -1.42
C CYS A 70 -2.32 -0.32 -0.05
N ILE A 71 -2.01 0.80 0.64
CA ILE A 71 -2.60 1.13 1.93
C ILE A 71 -4.11 1.33 1.80
N GLY A 72 -4.57 2.03 0.76
CA GLY A 72 -6.00 2.23 0.50
C GLY A 72 -6.75 0.91 0.36
N VAL A 73 -6.31 0.04 -0.55
CA VAL A 73 -6.92 -1.27 -0.77
C VAL A 73 -6.84 -2.15 0.48
N LEU A 74 -5.74 -2.08 1.23
CA LEU A 74 -5.58 -2.85 2.46
C LEU A 74 -6.55 -2.39 3.55
N ILE A 75 -6.71 -1.08 3.74
CA ILE A 75 -7.66 -0.51 4.70
C ILE A 75 -9.09 -0.84 4.28
N ASP A 76 -9.43 -0.68 3.01
CA ASP A 76 -10.78 -0.99 2.49
C ASP A 76 -11.13 -2.46 2.71
N SER A 77 -10.19 -3.37 2.40
CA SER A 77 -10.37 -4.81 2.63
C SER A 77 -10.50 -5.13 4.12
N TYR A 78 -9.72 -4.47 4.98
CA TYR A 78 -9.78 -4.66 6.43
C TYR A 78 -11.10 -4.13 7.02
N MET A 79 -11.60 -2.99 6.54
CA MET A 79 -12.88 -2.42 6.95
C MET A 79 -14.06 -3.27 6.46
N ALA A 80 -14.01 -3.80 5.24
CA ALA A 80 -15.02 -4.71 4.72
C ALA A 80 -15.07 -6.01 5.55
N ALA A 81 -13.91 -6.62 5.83
CA ALA A 81 -13.83 -7.78 6.71
C ALA A 81 -14.38 -7.46 8.10
N ARG A 82 -14.01 -6.32 8.70
CA ARG A 82 -14.53 -5.91 10.01
C ARG A 82 -16.04 -5.65 10.01
N HIS A 83 -16.62 -5.15 8.91
CA HIS A 83 -18.05 -4.92 8.82
C HIS A 83 -18.83 -6.23 8.73
N GLU A 84 -18.29 -7.23 8.03
CA GLU A 84 -18.87 -8.58 7.97
C GLU A 84 -18.66 -9.33 9.29
N PHE A 85 -17.53 -9.08 9.96
CA PHE A 85 -17.22 -9.55 11.30
C PHE A 85 -17.45 -8.44 12.34
N ASP A 86 -18.66 -7.89 12.42
CA ASP A 86 -19.03 -6.92 13.45
C ASP A 86 -18.72 -7.58 14.80
N GLY A 87 -17.73 -7.10 15.57
CA GLY A 87 -16.96 -7.89 16.56
C GLY A 87 -17.73 -8.61 17.68
N VAL A 88 -19.06 -8.48 17.73
CA VAL A 88 -19.99 -9.33 18.48
C VAL A 88 -20.21 -10.69 17.77
N ASP A 89 -20.44 -10.66 16.45
CA ASP A 89 -20.05 -11.63 15.39
C ASP A 89 -19.21 -12.88 15.71
N LEU A 90 -18.03 -12.61 16.26
CA LEU A 90 -16.94 -13.57 16.41
C LEU A 90 -16.84 -14.14 17.83
N LEU A 91 -17.56 -13.55 18.79
CA LEU A 91 -17.62 -14.02 20.15
C LEU A 91 -18.54 -15.24 20.21
N SER A 92 -18.16 -16.23 21.01
CA SER A 92 -19.07 -17.31 21.37
C SER A 92 -20.32 -16.73 22.05
N TRP A 93 -21.42 -17.47 22.03
CA TRP A 93 -22.70 -17.01 22.59
C TRP A 93 -22.59 -16.55 24.06
N GLU A 94 -21.73 -17.21 24.85
CA GLU A 94 -21.50 -16.86 26.26
C GLU A 94 -20.75 -15.53 26.42
N GLU A 95 -19.73 -15.29 25.60
CA GLU A 95 -18.91 -14.06 25.67
C GLU A 95 -19.71 -12.82 25.24
N ARG A 96 -20.61 -12.96 24.26
CA ARG A 96 -21.53 -11.88 23.85
C ARG A 96 -22.46 -11.45 24.97
N HIS A 97 -22.96 -12.42 25.75
CA HIS A 97 -23.87 -12.15 26.85
C HIS A 97 -23.17 -11.33 27.94
N TRP A 98 -21.95 -11.71 28.32
CA TRP A 98 -21.14 -10.97 29.30
C TRP A 98 -20.82 -9.54 28.88
N VAL A 99 -20.38 -9.33 27.63
CA VAL A 99 -20.09 -7.98 27.11
C VAL A 99 -21.36 -7.11 27.07
N THR A 100 -22.50 -7.70 26.72
CA THR A 100 -23.80 -7.02 26.71
C THR A 100 -24.25 -6.64 28.13
N LEU A 101 -24.07 -7.53 29.10
CA LEU A 101 -24.38 -7.29 30.50
C LEU A 101 -23.47 -6.19 31.08
N GLN A 102 -22.15 -6.29 30.86
CA GLN A 102 -21.20 -5.28 31.31
C GLN A 102 -21.56 -3.91 30.75
N ARG A 103 -21.88 -3.82 29.45
CA ARG A 103 -22.29 -2.56 28.84
C ARG A 103 -23.57 -2.00 29.48
N ARG A 104 -24.58 -2.84 29.76
CA ARG A 104 -25.81 -2.40 30.45
C ARG A 104 -25.53 -1.92 31.87
N VAL A 105 -24.73 -2.62 32.65
CA VAL A 105 -24.41 -2.25 34.04
C VAL A 105 -23.67 -0.91 34.11
N PHE A 106 -22.73 -0.67 33.21
CA PHE A 106 -21.92 0.56 33.22
C PHE A 106 -22.61 1.76 32.56
N PHE A 107 -23.40 1.56 31.49
CA PHE A 107 -23.96 2.66 30.68
C PHE A 107 -25.47 2.88 30.83
N GLU A 108 -26.22 1.87 31.25
CA GLU A 108 -27.66 1.99 31.54
C GLU A 108 -27.97 1.51 32.96
N PRO A 109 -27.44 2.15 34.01
CA PRO A 109 -27.82 1.81 35.37
C PRO A 109 -29.29 2.18 35.56
N LYS A 110 -30.21 1.22 35.34
CA LYS A 110 -31.60 1.37 35.77
C LYS A 110 -31.60 1.37 37.29
N LEU A 111 -31.85 2.53 37.86
CA LEU A 111 -32.17 2.69 39.26
C LEU A 111 -33.47 1.91 39.50
N VAL A 112 -33.37 0.68 40.01
CA VAL A 112 -34.56 -0.03 40.50
C VAL A 112 -34.94 0.69 41.79
N LEU A 113 -35.91 1.61 41.70
CA LEU A 113 -36.47 2.27 42.86
C LEU A 113 -37.13 1.18 43.74
N PRO A 114 -36.80 1.12 45.04
CA PRO A 114 -37.49 0.21 45.94
C PRO A 114 -38.99 0.52 45.92
N PRO A 115 -39.87 -0.49 46.04
CA PRO A 115 -41.32 -0.34 45.87
C PRO A 115 -41.96 0.67 46.85
N GLU A 116 -41.27 1.00 47.95
CA GLU A 116 -41.68 2.04 48.91
C GLU A 116 -41.59 3.48 48.35
N ALA A 117 -40.83 3.71 47.27
CA ALA A 117 -40.63 5.04 46.67
C ALA A 117 -41.57 5.34 45.49
N ALA A 118 -42.54 4.47 45.20
CA ALA A 118 -43.46 4.57 44.05
C ALA A 118 -44.93 4.90 44.44
N LEU A 119 -45.16 5.37 45.66
CA LEU A 119 -46.46 5.85 46.18
C LEU A 119 -46.47 7.37 46.35
#